data_AF-A0A7S9VPJ5-F1
#
_entry.id   AF-A0A7S9VPJ5-F1
#
_cell.length_a   1.000
_cell.length_b   1.000
_cell.length_c   1.000
_cell.angle_alpha   90.00
_cell.angle_beta   90.00
_cell.angle_gamma   90.00
#
_symmetry.space_group_name_H-M   'P 1'
#
loop_
_entity.id
_entity.type
_entity.pdbx_description
1 polymer ?
#
loop_
_entity_poly.entity_id
_entity_poly.type
_entity_poly.pdbx_seq_one_letter_code
_entity_poly.pdbx_strand_id
1 'polypeptide(L)'
;MIAMVARTAPVGNNVVEYDQQHLALYAAILDADAAGLDWRDAAPRLMGIDVMDAGARACWASHLERARWIVGDGLGNAILAFGQQE
;
A
#
# COMPACT_ATOMS: atom_id res chain seq x y z
N MET A 1 -8.53 -14.16 0.00
CA MET A 1 -9.54 -13.23 0.54
C MET A 1 -8.84 -11.89 0.68
N ILE A 2 -9.15 -10.89 -0.14
CA ILE A 2 -8.48 -9.58 -0.08
C ILE A 2 -8.77 -9.03 1.32
N ALA A 3 -7.73 -8.95 2.17
CA ALA A 3 -7.87 -8.40 3.51
C ALA A 3 -8.43 -6.98 3.40
N MET A 4 -9.40 -6.67 4.24
CA MET A 4 -10.01 -5.35 4.33
C MET A 4 -8.92 -4.31 4.67
N VAL A 5 -8.63 -3.45 3.70
CA VAL A 5 -7.59 -2.44 3.77
C VAL A 5 -8.07 -1.29 4.67
N ALA A 6 -7.19 -0.78 5.53
CA ALA A 6 -7.53 0.35 6.39
C ALA A 6 -7.85 1.60 5.54
N ARG A 7 -8.61 2.55 6.09
CA ARG A 7 -8.94 3.80 5.37
C ARG A 7 -7.70 4.64 5.02
N THR A 8 -6.63 4.50 5.79
CA THR A 8 -5.37 5.20 5.59
C THR A 8 -4.22 4.25 5.88
N ALA A 9 -3.17 4.31 5.07
CA ALA A 9 -1.95 3.57 5.33
C ALA A 9 -1.22 4.09 6.59
N PRO A 10 -0.33 3.27 7.19
CA PRO A 10 0.58 3.74 8.23
C PRO A 10 1.42 4.94 7.78
N VAL A 11 1.79 5.77 8.73
CA VAL A 11 2.63 6.96 8.53
C VAL A 11 3.88 6.90 9.41
N GLY A 12 4.90 7.70 9.08
CA GLY A 12 6.15 7.80 9.82
C GLY A 12 7.21 6.78 9.40
N ASN A 13 8.34 6.78 10.10
CA ASN A 13 9.58 6.17 9.61
C ASN A 13 9.82 4.73 10.12
N ASN A 14 8.83 4.14 10.79
CA ASN A 14 8.92 2.78 11.31
C ASN A 14 8.08 1.86 10.43
N VAL A 15 8.62 0.68 10.10
CA VAL A 15 7.85 -0.41 9.50
C VAL A 15 7.02 -1.05 10.60
N VAL A 16 5.73 -1.24 10.34
CA VAL A 16 4.79 -1.87 11.27
C VAL A 16 4.25 -3.18 10.68
N GLU A 17 3.61 -3.99 11.51
CA GLU A 17 3.02 -5.28 11.09
C GLU A 17 2.05 -5.12 9.90
N TYR A 18 1.33 -4.00 9.82
CA TYR A 18 0.46 -3.69 8.69
C TYR A 18 1.23 -3.69 7.35
N ASP A 19 2.43 -3.12 7.31
CA ASP A 19 3.23 -3.08 6.08
C ASP A 19 3.66 -4.48 5.65
N GLN A 20 3.95 -5.36 6.61
CA GLN A 20 4.30 -6.77 6.37
C GLN A 20 3.13 -7.51 5.73
N GLN A 21 1.95 -7.40 6.35
CA GLN A 21 0.74 -8.08 5.89
C GLN A 21 0.25 -7.59 4.52
N HIS A 22 0.60 -6.36 4.13
CA HIS A 22 0.15 -5.72 2.89
C HIS A 22 1.24 -5.58 1.82
N LEU A 23 2.36 -6.27 1.94
CA LEU A 23 3.48 -6.13 1.00
C LEU A 23 3.08 -6.46 -0.46
N ALA A 24 2.30 -7.53 -0.66
CA ALA A 24 1.78 -7.90 -1.98
C ALA A 24 0.86 -6.83 -2.57
N LEU A 25 0.05 -6.17 -1.72
CA LEU A 25 -0.79 -5.05 -2.14
C LEU A 25 0.06 -3.84 -2.55
N TYR A 26 1.09 -3.50 -1.76
CA TYR A 26 2.02 -2.42 -2.11
C TYR A 26 2.73 -2.66 -3.44
N ALA A 27 3.19 -3.89 -3.69
CA ALA A 27 3.78 -4.26 -4.98
C ALA A 27 2.79 -4.05 -6.14
N ALA A 28 1.53 -4.49 -5.99
CA ALA A 28 0.50 -4.33 -7.02
C ALA A 28 0.11 -2.86 -7.26
N ILE A 29 0.07 -2.04 -6.20
CA ILE A 29 -0.19 -0.59 -6.31
C ILE A 29 0.96 0.10 -7.07
N LEU A 30 2.21 -0.25 -6.77
CA LEU A 30 3.39 0.29 -7.46
C LEU A 30 3.43 -0.11 -8.93
N ASP A 31 3.09 -1.36 -9.25
CA ASP A 31 3.00 -1.84 -10.63
C ASP A 31 1.92 -1.09 -11.42
N ALA A 32 0.73 -0.90 -10.82
CA ALA A 32 -0.35 -0.13 -11.44
C ALA A 32 0.03 1.34 -11.69
N ASP A 33 0.71 1.98 -10.74
CA ASP A 33 1.21 3.34 -10.86
C ASP A 33 2.31 3.46 -11.94
N ALA A 34 3.24 2.51 -11.99
CA ALA A 34 4.28 2.44 -13.02
C ALA A 34 3.70 2.20 -14.43
N ALA A 35 2.62 1.43 -14.54
CA ALA A 35 1.87 1.23 -15.78
C ALA A 35 1.00 2.44 -16.18
N GLY A 36 0.93 3.49 -15.34
CA GLY A 36 0.15 4.70 -15.61
C GLY A 36 -1.36 4.48 -15.55
N LEU A 37 -1.84 3.46 -14.82
CA LEU A 37 -3.27 3.19 -14.67
C LEU A 37 -3.95 4.30 -13.85
N ASP A 38 -5.19 4.66 -14.21
CA ASP A 38 -5.99 5.54 -13.36
C ASP A 38 -6.29 4.81 -12.06
N TRP A 39 -6.09 5.49 -10.92
CA TRP A 39 -6.42 4.96 -9.61
C TRP A 39 -7.89 4.53 -9.50
N ARG A 40 -8.80 5.14 -10.28
CA ARG A 40 -10.22 4.74 -10.33
C ARG A 40 -10.44 3.35 -10.92
N ASP A 41 -9.52 2.89 -11.76
CA ASP A 41 -9.56 1.54 -12.32
C ASP A 41 -8.82 0.53 -11.41
N ALA A 42 -7.72 0.96 -10.81
CA ALA A 42 -6.87 0.10 -9.99
C ALA A 42 -7.42 -0.10 -8.56
N ALA A 43 -7.88 0.96 -7.90
CA ALA A 43 -8.29 0.92 -6.49
C ALA A 43 -9.43 -0.07 -6.19
N PRO A 44 -10.51 -0.18 -7.01
CA PRO A 44 -11.54 -1.19 -6.78
C PRO A 44 -11.01 -2.62 -6.88
N ARG A 45 -10.10 -2.88 -7.83
CA ARG A 45 -9.59 -4.23 -8.11
C ARG A 45 -8.56 -4.66 -7.07
N LEU A 46 -7.68 -3.75 -6.66
CA LEU A 46 -6.57 -4.04 -5.76
C LEU A 46 -6.95 -3.91 -4.29
N MET A 47 -7.78 -2.93 -3.94
CA MET A 47 -8.08 -2.56 -2.56
C MET A 47 -9.55 -2.76 -2.17
N GLY A 48 -10.43 -3.10 -3.12
CA GLY A 48 -11.87 -3.25 -2.87
C GLY A 48 -12.58 -1.94 -2.51
N ILE A 49 -12.02 -0.79 -2.90
CA ILE A 49 -12.56 0.53 -2.57
C ILE A 49 -13.64 0.93 -3.58
N ASP A 50 -14.75 1.48 -3.09
CA ASP A 50 -15.72 2.19 -3.93
C ASP A 50 -15.19 3.59 -4.27
N VAL A 51 -14.93 3.84 -5.56
CA VAL A 51 -14.39 5.13 -6.06
C VAL A 51 -15.37 6.31 -5.89
N MET A 52 -16.65 6.02 -5.63
CA MET A 52 -17.65 7.03 -5.33
C MET A 52 -17.60 7.51 -3.88
N ASP A 53 -16.90 6.79 -2.99
CA ASP A 53 -16.67 7.25 -1.61
C ASP A 53 -15.75 8.48 -1.61
N ALA A 54 -16.16 9.52 -0.89
CA ALA A 54 -15.38 10.74 -0.71
C ALA A 54 -13.96 10.47 -0.15
N GLY A 55 -13.77 9.39 0.62
CA GLY A 55 -12.48 8.98 1.16
C GLY A 55 -11.62 8.12 0.24
N ALA A 56 -12.15 7.64 -0.89
CA ALA A 56 -11.49 6.66 -1.75
C ALA A 56 -10.15 7.15 -2.30
N ARG A 57 -10.12 8.38 -2.78
CA ARG A 57 -8.91 8.99 -3.35
C ARG A 57 -7.79 9.11 -2.31
N ALA A 58 -8.15 9.51 -1.09
CA ALA A 58 -7.21 9.69 0.01
C ALA A 58 -6.67 8.33 0.50
N CYS A 59 -7.54 7.31 0.58
CA CYS A 59 -7.14 5.95 0.89
C CYS A 59 -6.10 5.44 -0.12
N TRP A 60 -6.41 5.49 -1.42
CA TRP A 60 -5.46 5.12 -2.47
C TRP A 60 -4.14 5.89 -2.36
N ALA A 61 -4.20 7.22 -2.22
CA ALA A 61 -3.01 8.06 -2.17
C ALA A 61 -2.10 7.70 -1.00
N SER A 62 -2.65 7.50 0.20
CA SER A 62 -1.88 7.13 1.38
C SER A 62 -1.18 5.77 1.22
N HIS A 63 -1.83 4.79 0.59
CA HIS A 63 -1.24 3.48 0.35
C HIS A 63 -0.17 3.51 -0.73
N LEU A 64 -0.37 4.30 -1.80
CA LEU A 64 0.67 4.52 -2.82
C LEU A 64 1.89 5.24 -2.23
N GLU A 65 1.68 6.27 -1.43
CA GLU A 65 2.76 6.98 -0.72
C GLU A 65 3.52 6.02 0.21
N ARG A 66 2.78 5.23 1.00
CA ARG A 66 3.39 4.26 1.90
C ARG A 66 4.16 3.18 1.15
N ALA A 67 3.61 2.65 0.05
CA ALA A 67 4.28 1.67 -0.80
C ALA A 67 5.60 2.22 -1.35
N ARG A 68 5.61 3.48 -1.84
CA ARG A 68 6.82 4.17 -2.31
C ARG A 68 7.85 4.34 -1.19
N TRP A 69 7.40 4.68 0.01
CA TRP A 69 8.31 4.79 1.17
C TRP A 69 8.94 3.45 1.53
N ILE A 70 8.16 2.36 1.56
CA ILE A 70 8.65 1.01 1.89
C ILE A 70 9.77 0.55 0.93
N VAL A 71 9.66 0.85 -0.36
CA VAL A 71 10.68 0.48 -1.36
C VAL A 71 11.79 1.53 -1.52
N GLY A 72 11.65 2.69 -0.89
CA GLY A 72 12.62 3.78 -0.87
C GLY A 72 13.28 3.92 0.50
N ASP A 73 13.04 5.05 1.17
CA ASP A 73 13.65 5.39 2.45
C ASP A 73 13.43 4.34 3.56
N GLY A 74 12.29 3.64 3.51
CA GLY A 74 11.92 2.59 4.45
C GLY A 74 12.55 1.22 4.18
N LEU A 75 13.23 1.03 3.04
CA LEU A 75 13.66 -0.29 2.58
C LEU A 75 14.60 -0.99 3.56
N GLY A 76 15.54 -0.25 4.17
CA GLY A 76 16.44 -0.81 5.18
C GLY A 76 15.69 -1.39 6.38
N ASN A 77 14.69 -0.64 6.87
CA ASN A 77 13.82 -1.10 7.97
C ASN A 77 12.93 -2.26 7.53
N ALA A 78 12.44 -2.26 6.29
CA ALA A 78 11.60 -3.30 5.73
C ALA A 78 12.36 -4.63 5.62
N ILE A 79 13.60 -4.62 5.12
CA ILE A 79 14.44 -5.82 5.01
C ILE A 79 14.69 -6.42 6.40
N LEU A 80 15.02 -5.60 7.40
CA LEU A 80 15.22 -6.07 8.77
C LEU A 80 13.94 -6.66 9.36
N ALA A 81 12.81 -5.99 9.15
CA ALA A 81 11.52 -6.43 9.69
C ALA A 81 11.01 -7.72 9.03
N PHE A 82 11.24 -7.90 7.72
CA PHE A 82 10.74 -9.05 6.97
C PHE A 82 11.66 -10.28 7.05
N GLY A 83 12.96 -10.07 7.25
CA GLY A 83 13.95 -11.15 7.39
C GLY A 83 13.95 -11.87 8.73
N GLN A 84 13.17 -11.42 9.72
CA GLN A 84 13.07 -12.01 11.07
C GLN A 84 11.93 -13.04 11.18
N GLN A 85 11.22 -13.33 10.09
CA GLN A 85 10.13 -14.32 10.04
C GLN A 85 10.68 -15.62 9.42
N GLU A 86 11.50 -16.36 10.19
CA GLU A 86 11.83 -17.78 9.92
C GLU A 86 10.99 -18.71 10.79
#